data_AF-A0A2M7X781-F1
#
_entry.id   AF-A0A2M7X781-F1
#
_cell.length_a   1.000
_cell.length_b   1.000
_cell.length_c   1.000
_cell.angle_alpha   90.00
_cell.angle_beta   90.00
_cell.angle_gamma   90.00
#
_symmetry.space_group_name_H-M   'P 1'
#
loop_
_entity.id
_entity.type
_entity.pdbx_description
1 polymer ?
#
loop_
_entity_poly.entity_id
_entity_poly.type
_entity_poly.pdbx_seq_one_letter_code
_entity_poly.pdbx_strand_id
1 'polypeptide(L)'
;MRSITDDPNTEVQYDYRWPGLAVDPFQRHAATLRKLQTLRMLRVLSAAELDRHLTRVLGAADLFLAYTLISEQTLISADLAAAQRLCDQCMALPQALRALLYQAVHNDLQSRSIVDLRRKLHDPDHRFLLALLLNVFDREELLNLVRREFQCDDPAAKVLAWVAEMTGNSERFGNLLGLDFNATALNLLDAMLRGHGLGATLSRLAETFGEGAVAAERDALGALYLGLKRCVLFHQVFAGLDESADPGANASR
;
A
#
# COMPACT_ATOMS: atom_id res chain seq x y z
N MET A 1 -16.20 12.66 -42.47
CA MET A 1 -15.04 13.31 -41.84
C MET A 1 -14.19 12.20 -41.21
N ARG A 2 -13.16 11.73 -41.94
CA ARG A 2 -12.24 10.66 -41.50
C ARG A 2 -11.14 11.34 -40.67
N SER A 3 -11.01 10.97 -39.40
CA SER A 3 -9.92 11.45 -38.55
C SER A 3 -8.69 10.58 -38.75
N ILE A 4 -7.57 11.25 -38.90
CA ILE A 4 -6.21 10.77 -39.13
C ILE A 4 -5.71 10.04 -37.88
N THR A 5 -5.51 8.72 -37.98
CA THR A 5 -4.47 7.88 -37.32
C THR A 5 -4.89 6.42 -37.44
N ASP A 6 -4.69 5.85 -38.63
CA ASP A 6 -4.70 4.40 -38.82
C ASP A 6 -3.40 4.09 -39.55
N ASP A 7 -2.29 4.30 -38.83
CA ASP A 7 -0.96 3.98 -39.31
C ASP A 7 -0.70 2.51 -38.94
N PRO A 8 -0.59 1.59 -39.91
CA PRO A 8 -0.56 0.15 -39.68
C PRO A 8 0.72 -0.33 -38.97
N ASN A 9 1.62 0.60 -38.62
CA ASN A 9 2.89 0.35 -37.94
C ASN A 9 2.97 1.04 -36.56
N THR A 10 1.85 1.48 -35.99
CA THR A 10 1.83 2.05 -34.64
C THR A 10 1.98 0.91 -33.63
N GLU A 11 3.20 0.69 -33.13
CA GLU A 11 3.42 -0.24 -32.02
C GLU A 11 2.47 0.10 -30.87
N VAL A 12 1.70 -0.90 -30.42
CA VAL A 12 0.77 -0.71 -29.29
C VAL A 12 1.59 -0.31 -28.07
N GLN A 13 1.34 0.90 -27.57
CA GLN A 13 1.97 1.38 -26.35
C GLN A 13 1.31 0.71 -25.15
N TYR A 14 1.92 -0.36 -24.65
CA TYR A 14 1.47 -1.04 -23.45
C TYR A 14 1.86 -0.24 -22.19
N ASP A 15 0.91 -0.13 -21.26
CA ASP A 15 1.16 0.27 -19.89
C ASP A 15 1.73 -0.94 -19.14
N TYR A 16 3.02 -0.89 -18.82
CA TYR A 16 3.67 -1.92 -18.02
C TYR A 16 3.41 -1.68 -16.53
N ARG A 17 2.71 -2.62 -15.92
CA ARG A 17 2.38 -2.70 -14.50
C ARG A 17 3.32 -3.71 -13.84
N TRP A 18 4.04 -3.27 -12.83
CA TRP A 18 4.92 -4.15 -12.08
C TRP A 18 4.10 -5.03 -11.11
N PRO A 19 4.34 -6.35 -11.00
CA PRO A 19 5.38 -7.14 -11.68
C PRO A 19 4.87 -7.84 -12.96
N GLY A 20 5.38 -7.42 -14.13
CA GLY A 20 5.29 -8.20 -15.37
C GLY A 20 3.93 -8.22 -16.08
N LEU A 21 3.00 -7.33 -15.75
CA LEU A 21 1.68 -7.25 -16.39
C LEU A 21 1.67 -6.10 -17.42
N ALA A 22 1.52 -6.41 -18.70
CA ALA A 22 1.34 -5.41 -19.75
C ALA A 22 -0.16 -5.21 -20.01
N VAL A 23 -0.63 -3.96 -19.89
CA VAL A 23 -2.02 -3.60 -20.14
C VAL A 23 -2.06 -2.72 -21.37
N ASP A 24 -2.86 -3.06 -22.37
CA ASP A 24 -3.14 -2.15 -23.49
C ASP A 24 -4.21 -1.13 -23.04
N PRO A 25 -3.88 0.17 -22.88
CA PRO A 25 -4.83 1.18 -22.44
C PRO A 25 -5.89 1.53 -23.50
N PHE A 26 -5.64 1.16 -24.76
CA PHE A 26 -6.53 1.44 -25.89
C PHE A 26 -7.45 0.25 -26.23
N GLN A 27 -7.18 -0.94 -25.67
CA GLN A 27 -8.01 -2.12 -25.88
C GLN A 27 -9.36 -2.01 -25.15
N ARG A 28 -10.39 -1.64 -25.90
CA ARG A 28 -11.76 -1.45 -25.39
C ARG A 28 -12.65 -2.65 -25.70
N HIS A 29 -12.61 -3.66 -24.84
CA HIS A 29 -13.58 -4.75 -24.91
C HIS A 29 -14.97 -4.28 -24.46
N ALA A 30 -15.92 -4.20 -25.39
CA ALA A 30 -17.28 -3.73 -25.13
C ALA A 30 -18.01 -4.53 -24.02
N ALA A 31 -17.67 -5.81 -23.83
CA ALA A 31 -18.19 -6.62 -22.73
C ALA A 31 -17.63 -6.16 -21.36
N THR A 32 -16.33 -5.90 -21.28
CA THR A 32 -15.65 -5.40 -20.07
C THR A 32 -16.16 -4.01 -19.69
N LEU A 33 -16.30 -3.11 -20.66
CA LEU A 33 -16.85 -1.77 -20.43
C LEU A 33 -18.28 -1.81 -19.89
N ARG A 34 -19.14 -2.68 -20.42
CA ARG A 34 -20.51 -2.87 -19.92
C ARG A 34 -20.51 -3.39 -18.49
N LYS A 35 -19.68 -4.38 -18.18
CA LYS A 35 -19.54 -4.91 -16.80
C LYS A 35 -19.09 -3.82 -15.82
N LEU A 36 -18.12 -2.99 -16.21
CA LEU A 36 -17.65 -1.85 -15.41
C LEU A 36 -18.77 -0.82 -15.19
N GLN A 37 -19.51 -0.46 -16.24
CA GLN A 37 -20.64 0.48 -16.11
C GLN A 37 -21.71 -0.05 -15.15
N THR A 38 -22.05 -1.34 -15.25
CA THR A 38 -22.98 -1.99 -14.31
C THR A 38 -22.46 -1.94 -12.89
N LEU A 39 -21.19 -2.27 -12.65
CA LEU A 39 -20.59 -2.22 -11.30
C LEU A 39 -20.57 -0.79 -10.74
N ARG A 40 -20.22 0.22 -11.56
CA ARG A 40 -20.28 1.63 -11.17
C ARG A 40 -21.68 2.08 -10.76
N MET A 41 -22.70 1.62 -11.50
CA MET A 41 -24.10 1.91 -11.19
C MET A 41 -24.52 1.21 -9.89
N LEU A 42 -24.23 -0.09 -9.73
CA LEU A 42 -24.55 -0.85 -8.52
C LEU A 42 -23.88 -0.25 -7.28
N ARG A 43 -22.66 0.30 -7.41
CA ARG A 43 -21.97 0.97 -6.31
C ARG A 43 -22.74 2.16 -5.74
N VAL A 44 -23.48 2.89 -6.56
CA VAL A 44 -24.30 4.03 -6.12
C VAL A 44 -25.62 3.56 -5.50
N LEU A 45 -26.16 2.44 -5.98
CA LEU A 45 -27.49 1.94 -5.61
C LEU A 45 -27.48 1.03 -4.37
N SER A 46 -26.52 0.10 -4.29
CA SER A 46 -26.46 -0.91 -3.22
C SER A 46 -25.09 -1.58 -3.13
N ALA A 47 -24.44 -1.42 -1.98
CA ALA A 47 -23.17 -2.09 -1.67
C ALA A 47 -23.30 -3.62 -1.67
N ALA A 48 -24.44 -4.16 -1.20
CA ALA A 48 -24.69 -5.59 -1.15
C ALA A 48 -24.87 -6.22 -2.55
N GLU A 49 -25.50 -5.50 -3.47
CA GLU A 49 -25.65 -5.97 -4.85
C GLU A 49 -24.35 -5.85 -5.64
N LEU A 50 -23.56 -4.80 -5.38
CA LEU A 50 -22.22 -4.65 -5.93
C LEU A 50 -21.37 -5.87 -5.58
N ASP A 51 -21.27 -6.22 -4.29
CA ASP A 51 -20.43 -7.31 -3.81
C ASP A 51 -20.84 -8.65 -4.43
N ARG A 52 -22.14 -8.95 -4.42
CA ARG A 52 -22.70 -10.16 -5.05
C ARG A 52 -22.37 -10.23 -6.54
N HIS A 53 -22.50 -9.12 -7.26
CA HIS A 53 -22.22 -9.09 -8.69
C HIS A 53 -20.71 -9.23 -8.97
N LEU A 54 -19.88 -8.60 -8.16
CA LEU A 54 -18.43 -8.64 -8.27
C LEU A 54 -17.91 -10.05 -8.05
N THR A 55 -18.30 -10.73 -6.97
CA THR A 55 -17.90 -12.12 -6.70
C THR A 55 -18.30 -13.07 -7.83
N ARG A 56 -19.52 -12.91 -8.37
CA ARG A 56 -19.98 -13.73 -9.50
C ARG A 56 -19.16 -13.51 -10.77
N VAL A 57 -18.77 -12.27 -11.06
CA VAL A 57 -17.99 -11.95 -12.26
C VAL A 57 -16.54 -12.38 -12.11
N LEU A 58 -15.93 -12.20 -10.94
CA LEU A 58 -14.54 -12.58 -10.65
C LEU A 58 -14.31 -14.09 -10.71
N GLY A 59 -15.29 -14.90 -10.27
CA GLY A 59 -15.17 -16.36 -10.29
C GLY A 59 -14.88 -16.96 -11.68
N ALA A 60 -15.28 -16.28 -12.76
CA ALA A 60 -15.06 -16.70 -14.15
C ALA A 60 -14.30 -15.65 -14.97
N ALA A 61 -13.63 -14.69 -14.33
CA ALA A 61 -12.92 -13.62 -15.02
C ALA A 61 -11.60 -14.13 -15.62
N ASP A 62 -11.28 -13.65 -16.82
CA ASP A 62 -9.91 -13.70 -17.34
C ASP A 62 -9.01 -12.71 -16.59
N LEU A 63 -7.70 -12.80 -16.81
CA LEU A 63 -6.71 -11.98 -16.10
C LEU A 63 -6.96 -10.47 -16.30
N PHE A 64 -7.34 -10.06 -17.52
CA PHE A 64 -7.55 -8.66 -17.85
C PHE A 64 -8.79 -8.09 -17.14
N LEU A 65 -9.91 -8.81 -17.18
CA LEU A 65 -11.14 -8.43 -16.51
C LEU A 65 -10.93 -8.43 -14.99
N ALA A 66 -10.28 -9.45 -14.43
CA ALA A 66 -9.99 -9.53 -13.01
C ALA A 66 -9.15 -8.32 -12.55
N TYR A 67 -8.05 -8.02 -13.25
CA TYR A 67 -7.21 -6.86 -12.98
C TYR A 67 -7.98 -5.55 -13.05
N THR A 68 -8.76 -5.35 -14.10
CA THR A 68 -9.49 -4.09 -14.30
C THR A 68 -10.50 -3.85 -13.18
N LEU A 69 -11.26 -4.87 -12.77
CA LEU A 69 -12.27 -4.76 -11.72
C LEU A 69 -11.65 -4.56 -10.33
N ILE A 70 -10.61 -5.34 -10.01
CA ILE A 70 -9.97 -5.29 -8.69
C ILE A 70 -9.16 -4.00 -8.55
N SER A 71 -8.43 -3.57 -9.58
CA SER A 71 -7.70 -2.31 -9.58
C SER A 71 -8.66 -1.13 -9.35
N GLU A 72 -9.76 -1.05 -10.08
CA GLU A 72 -10.75 0.03 -9.87
C GLU A 72 -11.29 0.03 -8.43
N GLN A 73 -11.67 -1.14 -7.90
CA GLN A 73 -12.23 -1.22 -6.56
C GLN A 73 -11.20 -0.93 -5.47
N THR A 74 -9.95 -1.34 -5.67
CA THR A 74 -8.85 -1.09 -4.72
C THR A 74 -8.48 0.38 -4.70
N LEU A 75 -8.44 1.05 -5.85
CA LEU A 75 -8.16 2.47 -5.93
C LEU A 75 -9.24 3.35 -5.27
N ILE A 76 -10.46 2.82 -5.12
CA ILE A 76 -11.58 3.52 -4.49
C ILE A 76 -11.65 3.23 -2.99
N SER A 77 -11.51 1.97 -2.59
CA SER A 77 -11.57 1.57 -1.19
C SER A 77 -10.29 1.85 -0.41
N ALA A 78 -9.15 1.91 -1.11
CA ALA A 78 -7.80 1.93 -0.53
C ALA A 78 -7.56 0.79 0.49
N ASP A 79 -8.31 -0.32 0.39
CA ASP A 79 -8.24 -1.46 1.30
C ASP A 79 -7.53 -2.64 0.63
N LEU A 80 -6.27 -2.86 1.01
CA LEU A 80 -5.46 -3.98 0.52
C LEU A 80 -5.99 -5.34 0.99
N ALA A 81 -6.61 -5.42 2.17
CA ALA A 81 -7.19 -6.68 2.64
C ALA A 81 -8.43 -7.05 1.81
N ALA A 82 -9.24 -6.05 1.42
CA ALA A 82 -10.30 -6.25 0.43
C ALA A 82 -9.74 -6.67 -0.92
N ALA A 83 -8.65 -6.04 -1.39
CA ALA A 83 -8.00 -6.40 -2.65
C ALA A 83 -7.54 -7.87 -2.66
N GLN A 84 -6.92 -8.34 -1.57
CA GLN A 84 -6.52 -9.74 -1.42
C GLN A 84 -7.72 -10.68 -1.50
N ARG A 85 -8.81 -10.39 -0.76
CA ARG A 85 -10.04 -11.20 -0.79
C ARG A 85 -10.63 -11.29 -2.20
N LEU A 86 -10.60 -10.20 -2.96
CA LEU A 86 -11.09 -10.19 -4.34
C LEU A 86 -10.18 -11.01 -5.28
N CYS A 87 -8.86 -10.94 -5.10
CA CYS A 87 -7.92 -11.79 -5.86
C CYS A 87 -8.15 -13.27 -5.57
N ASP A 88 -8.45 -13.63 -4.33
CA ASP A 88 -8.72 -15.01 -3.92
C ASP A 88 -10.00 -15.57 -4.57
N GLN A 89 -10.98 -14.71 -4.86
CA GLN A 89 -12.24 -15.06 -5.55
C GLN A 89 -12.07 -15.36 -7.05
N CYS A 90 -10.92 -15.07 -7.65
CA CYS A 90 -10.63 -15.35 -9.07
C CYS A 90 -10.31 -16.84 -9.31
N MET A 91 -11.30 -17.71 -9.06
CA MET A 91 -11.11 -19.17 -9.08
C MET A 91 -10.70 -19.75 -10.44
N ALA A 92 -11.03 -19.05 -11.54
CA ALA A 92 -10.59 -19.43 -12.88
C ALA A 92 -9.07 -19.22 -13.12
N LEU A 93 -8.39 -18.44 -12.27
CA LEU A 93 -6.97 -18.14 -12.40
C LEU A 93 -6.10 -19.08 -11.55
N PRO A 94 -4.99 -19.60 -12.11
CA PRO A 94 -3.94 -20.27 -11.34
C PRO A 94 -3.46 -19.43 -10.16
N GLN A 95 -3.06 -20.08 -9.07
CA GLN A 95 -2.58 -19.41 -7.85
C GLN A 95 -1.43 -18.42 -8.11
N ALA A 96 -0.49 -18.78 -9.00
CA ALA A 96 0.61 -17.88 -9.37
C ALA A 96 0.12 -16.58 -10.03
N LEU A 97 -0.92 -16.66 -10.88
CA LEU A 97 -1.50 -15.47 -11.49
C LEU A 97 -2.30 -14.64 -10.50
N ARG A 98 -2.97 -15.27 -9.51
CA ARG A 98 -3.64 -14.54 -8.42
C ARG A 98 -2.65 -13.77 -7.55
N ALA A 99 -1.48 -14.35 -7.27
CA ALA A 99 -0.42 -13.67 -6.54
C ALA A 99 0.14 -12.47 -7.33
N LEU A 100 0.40 -12.65 -8.63
CA LEU A 100 0.87 -11.58 -9.52
C LEU A 100 -0.17 -10.46 -9.64
N LEU A 101 -1.45 -10.82 -9.75
CA LEU A 101 -2.57 -9.89 -9.78
C LEU A 101 -2.63 -9.01 -8.52
N TYR A 102 -2.52 -9.63 -7.34
CA TYR A 102 -2.48 -8.91 -6.08
C TYR A 102 -1.29 -7.94 -6.03
N GLN A 103 -0.10 -8.40 -6.42
CA GLN A 103 1.08 -7.54 -6.48
C GLN A 103 0.88 -6.34 -7.42
N ALA A 104 0.35 -6.57 -8.62
CA ALA A 104 0.08 -5.49 -9.59
C ALA A 104 -0.89 -4.44 -9.03
N VAL A 105 -2.01 -4.88 -8.46
CA VAL A 105 -3.01 -3.99 -7.85
C VAL A 105 -2.42 -3.23 -6.66
N HIS A 106 -1.63 -3.92 -5.83
CA HIS A 106 -0.93 -3.32 -4.71
C HIS A 106 -0.05 -2.16 -5.17
N ASN A 107 0.79 -2.39 -6.20
CA ASN A 107 1.72 -1.40 -6.71
C ASN A 107 1.02 -0.22 -7.40
N ASP A 108 -0.12 -0.46 -8.04
CA ASP A 108 -0.94 0.62 -8.61
C ASP A 108 -1.49 1.53 -7.52
N LEU A 109 -1.99 0.96 -6.42
CA LEU A 109 -2.44 1.74 -5.26
C LEU A 109 -1.28 2.56 -4.69
N GLN A 110 -0.11 1.94 -4.49
CA GLN A 110 1.08 2.63 -3.99
C GLN A 110 1.52 3.77 -4.90
N SER A 111 1.60 3.51 -6.20
CA SER A 111 2.00 4.50 -7.20
C SER A 111 1.03 5.68 -7.21
N ARG A 112 -0.28 5.41 -7.19
CA ARG A 112 -1.30 6.46 -7.18
C ARG A 112 -1.27 7.26 -5.90
N SER A 113 -1.19 6.62 -4.73
CA SER A 113 -1.06 7.29 -3.44
C SER A 113 0.14 8.21 -3.43
N ILE A 114 1.31 7.76 -3.89
CA ILE A 114 2.53 8.59 -3.93
C ILE A 114 2.39 9.77 -4.91
N VAL A 115 1.82 9.54 -6.10
CA VAL A 115 1.57 10.62 -7.07
C VAL A 115 0.63 11.67 -6.48
N ASP A 116 -0.46 11.24 -5.83
CA ASP A 116 -1.42 12.14 -5.21
C ASP A 116 -0.78 12.90 -4.03
N LEU A 117 0.10 12.26 -3.25
CA LEU A 117 0.86 12.92 -2.18
C LEU A 117 1.88 13.93 -2.72
N ARG A 118 2.59 13.62 -3.81
CA ARG A 118 3.53 14.56 -4.45
C ARG A 118 2.86 15.81 -5.02
N ARG A 119 1.56 15.72 -5.39
CA ARG A 119 0.77 16.89 -5.80
C ARG A 119 0.43 17.79 -4.62
N LYS A 120 0.25 17.23 -3.43
CA LYS A 120 -0.09 17.96 -2.20
C LYS A 120 1.13 18.50 -1.46
N LEU A 121 2.26 17.80 -1.54
CA LEU A 121 3.48 18.12 -0.82
C LEU A 121 4.47 18.84 -1.74
N HIS A 122 4.77 20.08 -1.38
CA HIS A 122 5.66 20.96 -2.13
C HIS A 122 7.05 21.07 -1.50
N ASP A 123 7.22 20.62 -0.25
CA ASP A 123 8.51 20.61 0.44
C ASP A 123 9.48 19.63 -0.25
N PRO A 124 10.69 20.06 -0.61
CA PRO A 124 11.70 19.18 -1.23
C PRO A 124 12.05 17.96 -0.37
N ASP A 125 12.08 18.09 0.95
CA ASP A 125 12.43 17.00 1.87
C ASP A 125 11.36 15.89 1.87
N HIS A 126 10.08 16.28 1.94
CA HIS A 126 8.97 15.34 1.89
C HIS A 126 8.89 14.64 0.52
N ARG A 127 9.20 15.36 -0.56
CA ARG A 127 9.27 14.79 -1.91
C ARG A 127 10.40 13.79 -2.06
N PHE A 128 11.54 14.05 -1.42
CA PHE A 128 12.65 13.10 -1.37
C PHE A 128 12.24 11.82 -0.64
N LEU A 129 11.59 11.92 0.54
CA LEU A 129 11.08 10.75 1.26
C LEU A 129 10.09 9.94 0.39
N LEU A 130 9.14 10.60 -0.28
CA LEU A 130 8.20 9.95 -1.20
C LEU A 130 8.87 9.31 -2.43
N ALA A 131 10.04 9.82 -2.83
CA ALA A 131 10.84 9.20 -3.88
C ALA A 131 11.54 7.94 -3.37
N LEU A 132 12.07 7.95 -2.16
CA LEU A 132 12.65 6.77 -1.53
C LEU A 132 11.61 5.68 -1.31
N LEU A 133 10.44 6.00 -0.74
CA LEU A 133 9.37 5.02 -0.51
C LEU A 133 8.79 4.39 -1.80
N LEU A 134 9.03 5.02 -2.96
CA LEU A 134 8.63 4.45 -4.26
C LEU A 134 9.69 3.52 -4.84
N ASN A 135 10.97 3.82 -4.64
CA ASN A 135 12.06 3.18 -5.38
C ASN A 135 12.93 2.25 -4.52
N VAL A 136 12.86 2.39 -3.20
CA VAL A 136 13.69 1.66 -2.25
C VAL A 136 12.81 0.69 -1.49
N PHE A 137 13.11 -0.59 -1.65
CA PHE A 137 12.35 -1.69 -1.06
C PHE A 137 12.97 -2.19 0.26
N ASP A 138 14.17 -1.73 0.59
CA ASP A 138 14.90 -2.13 1.80
C ASP A 138 15.03 -0.98 2.81
N ARG A 139 14.82 -1.31 4.10
CA ARG A 139 14.89 -0.36 5.21
C ARG A 139 16.28 0.21 5.42
N GLU A 140 17.30 -0.64 5.39
CA GLU A 140 18.68 -0.22 5.63
C GLU A 140 19.17 0.66 4.49
N GLU A 141 18.84 0.30 3.26
CA GLU A 141 19.12 1.13 2.08
C GLU A 141 18.43 2.49 2.17
N LEU A 142 17.16 2.55 2.58
CA LEU A 142 16.42 3.80 2.78
C LEU A 142 17.13 4.70 3.80
N LEU A 143 17.48 4.16 4.98
CA LEU A 143 18.15 4.93 6.03
C LEU A 143 19.57 5.36 5.62
N ASN A 144 20.27 4.52 4.85
CA ASN A 144 21.59 4.85 4.32
C ASN A 144 21.52 6.01 3.31
N LEU A 145 20.51 6.03 2.44
CA LEU A 145 20.30 7.13 1.48
C LEU A 145 19.96 8.44 2.20
N VAL A 146 19.07 8.40 3.20
CA VAL A 146 18.77 9.57 4.03
C VAL A 146 20.02 10.10 4.74
N ARG A 147 20.85 9.20 5.30
CA ARG A 147 22.10 9.59 5.96
C ARG A 147 23.07 10.26 5.00
N ARG A 148 23.22 9.74 3.78
CA ARG A 148 24.14 10.27 2.77
C ARG A 148 23.72 11.65 2.27
N GLU A 149 22.43 11.83 1.98
CA GLU A 149 21.91 13.08 1.41
C GLU A 149 21.91 14.21 2.45
N PHE A 150 21.46 13.94 3.67
CA PHE A 150 21.25 14.96 4.70
C PHE A 150 22.37 15.03 5.76
N GLN A 151 23.40 14.18 5.67
CA GLN A 151 24.53 14.12 6.61
C GLN A 151 24.07 14.13 8.08
N CYS A 152 23.07 13.31 8.41
CA CYS A 152 22.46 13.28 9.75
C CYS A 152 22.94 12.08 10.58
N ASP A 153 23.01 12.27 11.91
CA ASP A 153 23.43 11.20 12.84
C ASP A 153 22.32 10.15 13.07
N ASP A 154 21.05 10.57 13.10
CA ASP A 154 19.88 9.69 13.25
C ASP A 154 18.92 9.81 12.04
N PRO A 155 19.09 8.97 11.00
CA PRO A 155 18.20 8.98 9.83
C PRO A 155 16.79 8.48 10.16
N ALA A 156 16.62 7.64 11.19
CA ALA A 156 15.30 7.14 11.56
C ALA A 156 14.46 8.26 12.21
N ALA A 157 15.08 9.05 13.10
CA ALA A 157 14.44 10.24 13.67
C ALA A 157 14.07 11.27 12.60
N LYS A 158 14.91 11.45 11.58
CA LYS A 158 14.64 12.37 10.46
C LYS A 158 13.43 11.90 9.63
N VAL A 159 13.37 10.62 9.28
CA VAL A 159 12.21 10.04 8.59
C VAL A 159 10.95 10.18 9.43
N LEU A 160 11.03 9.92 10.73
CA LEU A 160 9.90 10.05 11.65
C LEU A 160 9.39 11.50 11.71
N ALA A 161 10.29 12.48 11.75
CA ALA A 161 9.94 13.90 11.74
C ALA A 161 9.17 14.28 10.46
N TRP A 162 9.66 13.85 9.30
CA TRP A 162 8.95 14.07 8.03
C TRP A 162 7.58 13.41 8.00
N VAL A 163 7.46 12.18 8.51
CA VAL A 163 6.15 11.50 8.60
C VAL A 163 5.22 12.27 9.53
N ALA A 164 5.69 12.70 10.70
CA ALA A 164 4.89 13.48 11.64
C ALA A 164 4.43 14.82 11.06
N GLU A 165 5.28 15.49 10.27
CA GLU A 165 4.91 16.69 9.53
C GLU A 165 3.85 16.39 8.46
N MET A 166 4.00 15.30 7.71
CA MET A 166 3.05 14.92 6.64
C MET A 166 1.69 14.45 7.18
N THR A 167 1.61 13.91 8.40
CA THR A 167 0.36 13.46 9.06
C THR A 167 -0.35 14.59 9.80
N GLY A 168 0.21 15.80 9.81
CA GLY A 168 -0.38 16.96 10.48
C GLY A 168 -0.24 16.98 12.00
N ASN A 169 0.74 16.24 12.55
CA ASN A 169 1.13 16.36 13.96
C ASN A 169 2.03 17.56 14.23
N SER A 170 2.34 18.37 13.21
CA SER A 170 2.97 19.67 13.36
C SER A 170 2.00 20.77 12.95
N GLU A 171 2.04 21.91 13.66
CA GLU A 171 1.16 23.08 13.43
C GLU A 171 1.25 23.65 11.99
N ARG A 172 2.24 23.22 11.21
CA ARG A 172 2.55 23.74 9.87
C ARG A 172 1.81 23.06 8.72
N PHE A 173 1.35 21.82 8.89
CA PHE A 173 0.73 21.06 7.81
C PHE A 173 -0.56 20.41 8.30
N GLY A 174 -1.64 20.44 7.50
CA GLY A 174 -2.83 19.62 7.78
C GLY A 174 -2.51 18.13 7.59
N ASN A 175 -3.41 17.22 8.00
CA ASN A 175 -3.25 15.79 7.72
C ASN A 175 -3.34 15.51 6.20
N LEU A 176 -2.21 15.68 5.51
CA LEU A 176 -2.09 15.60 4.05
C LEU A 176 -2.10 14.15 3.56
N LEU A 177 -1.71 13.22 4.45
CA LEU A 177 -1.75 11.77 4.27
C LEU A 177 -3.16 11.19 4.42
N GLY A 178 -4.07 11.87 5.11
CA GLY A 178 -5.37 11.31 5.51
C GLY A 178 -5.22 10.13 6.48
N LEU A 179 -4.08 10.02 7.15
CA LEU A 179 -3.73 8.98 8.11
C LEU A 179 -3.45 9.66 9.44
N ASP A 180 -4.32 9.47 10.43
CA ASP A 180 -4.08 9.96 11.79
C ASP A 180 -3.06 9.05 12.49
N PHE A 181 -1.78 9.37 12.32
CA PHE A 181 -0.74 8.78 13.14
C PHE A 181 -0.78 9.43 14.52
N ASN A 182 -1.37 8.75 15.50
CA ASN A 182 -1.25 9.19 16.88
C ASN A 182 0.20 9.03 17.39
N ALA A 183 0.52 9.61 18.55
CA ALA A 183 1.85 9.51 19.16
C ALA A 183 2.31 8.04 19.34
N THR A 184 1.37 7.13 19.62
CA THR A 184 1.62 5.68 19.71
C THR A 184 2.07 5.11 18.36
N ALA A 185 1.41 5.45 17.26
CA ALA A 185 1.76 5.00 15.91
C ALA A 185 3.13 5.52 15.48
N LEU A 186 3.49 6.75 15.85
CA LEU A 186 4.84 7.28 15.62
C LEU A 186 5.91 6.54 16.43
N ASN A 187 5.63 6.20 17.69
CA ASN A 187 6.54 5.39 18.51
C ASN A 187 6.72 3.97 17.95
N LEU A 188 5.64 3.35 17.47
CA LEU A 188 5.71 2.06 16.77
C LEU A 188 6.52 2.18 15.49
N LEU A 189 6.34 3.27 14.72
CA LEU A 189 7.08 3.52 13.49
C LEU A 189 8.58 3.72 13.75
N ASP A 190 8.98 4.44 14.81
CA ASP A 190 10.39 4.55 15.25
C ASP A 190 10.98 3.16 15.53
N ALA A 191 10.24 2.32 16.27
CA ALA A 191 10.68 0.98 16.59
C ALA A 191 10.86 0.11 15.32
N MET A 192 9.93 0.22 14.37
CA MET A 192 9.99 -0.48 13.08
C MET A 192 11.16 0.00 12.20
N LEU A 193 11.41 1.32 12.14
CA LEU A 193 12.54 1.90 11.41
C LEU A 193 13.89 1.49 12.01
N ARG A 194 13.96 1.29 13.32
CA ARG A 194 15.15 0.74 14.01
C ARG A 194 15.28 -0.78 13.89
N GLY A 195 14.28 -1.44 13.31
CA GLY A 195 14.29 -2.86 13.01
C GLY A 195 13.74 -3.78 14.09
N HIS A 196 12.98 -3.24 15.04
CA HIS A 196 12.36 -4.05 16.08
C HIS A 196 11.09 -4.75 15.58
N GLY A 197 11.01 -6.06 15.83
CA GLY A 197 9.79 -6.85 15.66
C GLY A 197 8.71 -6.48 16.70
N LEU A 198 7.52 -7.07 16.57
CA LEU A 198 6.40 -6.77 17.45
C LEU A 198 6.72 -7.02 18.94
N GLY A 199 7.30 -8.17 19.29
CA GLY A 199 7.65 -8.49 20.69
C GLY A 199 8.67 -7.52 21.32
N ALA A 200 9.70 -7.13 20.57
CA ALA A 200 10.70 -6.16 21.03
C ALA A 200 10.09 -4.76 21.20
N THR A 201 9.21 -4.36 20.27
CA THR A 201 8.49 -3.10 20.34
C THR A 201 7.58 -3.02 21.57
N LEU A 202 6.83 -4.09 21.86
CA LEU A 202 5.97 -4.17 23.05
C LEU A 202 6.78 -4.11 24.35
N SER A 203 7.94 -4.78 24.39
CA SER A 203 8.83 -4.75 25.57
C SER A 203 9.34 -3.34 25.85
N ARG A 204 9.77 -2.62 24.81
CA ARG A 204 10.24 -1.22 24.93
C ARG A 204 9.11 -0.26 25.33
N LEU A 205 7.90 -0.49 24.84
CA LEU A 205 6.73 0.27 25.30
C LEU A 205 6.40 -0.03 26.76
N ALA A 206 6.56 -1.29 27.21
CA ALA A 206 6.33 -1.67 28.60
C ALA A 206 7.34 -1.02 29.55
N GLU A 207 8.61 -0.86 29.12
CA GLU A 207 9.61 -0.10 29.86
C GLU A 207 9.27 1.39 29.98
N THR A 208 8.61 1.97 28.96
CA THR A 208 8.31 3.41 28.90
C THR A 208 6.99 3.78 29.58
N PHE A 209 5.95 2.96 29.42
CA PHE A 209 4.58 3.24 29.87
C PHE A 209 4.08 2.28 30.97
N GLY A 210 4.87 1.28 31.32
CA GLY A 210 4.55 0.26 32.34
C GLY A 210 3.88 -0.99 31.75
N GLU A 211 4.24 -2.16 32.29
CA GLU A 211 3.75 -3.48 31.83
C GLU A 211 2.22 -3.61 31.89
N GLY A 212 1.58 -3.05 32.92
CA GLY A 212 0.13 -3.15 33.09
C GLY A 212 -0.68 -2.42 32.02
N ALA A 213 -0.19 -1.27 31.54
CA ALA A 213 -0.85 -0.49 30.49
C ALA A 213 -0.67 -1.15 29.11
N VAL A 214 0.52 -1.68 28.84
CA VAL A 214 0.83 -2.36 27.57
C VAL A 214 0.17 -3.73 27.49
N ALA A 215 0.03 -4.45 28.61
CA ALA A 215 -0.67 -5.72 28.66
C ALA A 215 -2.18 -5.56 28.35
N ALA A 216 -2.80 -4.48 28.85
CA ALA A 216 -4.21 -4.18 28.60
C ALA A 216 -4.49 -3.85 27.12
N GLU A 217 -3.56 -3.15 26.46
CA GLU A 217 -3.70 -2.69 25.07
C GLU A 217 -2.92 -3.54 24.05
N ARG A 218 -2.42 -4.72 24.46
CA ARG A 218 -1.52 -5.54 23.65
C ARG A 218 -2.12 -5.89 22.28
N ASP A 219 -3.39 -6.27 22.26
CA ASP A 219 -4.08 -6.65 21.02
C ASP A 219 -4.29 -5.45 20.10
N ALA A 220 -4.62 -4.28 20.66
CA ALA A 220 -4.77 -3.04 19.91
C ALA A 220 -3.43 -2.55 19.33
N LEU A 221 -2.34 -2.63 20.11
CA LEU A 221 -0.98 -2.32 19.67
C LEU A 221 -0.49 -3.29 18.60
N GLY A 222 -0.81 -4.59 18.72
CA GLY A 222 -0.52 -5.60 17.71
C GLY A 222 -1.27 -5.33 16.40
N ALA A 223 -2.57 -5.01 16.48
CA ALA A 223 -3.37 -4.63 15.32
C ALA A 223 -2.82 -3.35 14.65
N LEU A 224 -2.40 -2.36 15.44
CA LEU A 224 -1.80 -1.13 14.92
C LEU A 224 -0.45 -1.40 14.25
N TYR A 225 0.42 -2.22 14.85
CA TYR A 225 1.70 -2.63 14.25
C TYR A 225 1.50 -3.33 12.90
N LEU A 226 0.56 -4.28 12.85
CA LEU A 226 0.19 -4.96 11.61
C LEU A 226 -0.42 -4.00 10.59
N GLY A 227 -1.22 -3.03 11.03
CA GLY A 227 -1.77 -1.96 10.19
C GLY A 227 -0.67 -1.09 9.58
N LEU A 228 0.34 -0.72 10.35
CA LEU A 228 1.50 0.04 9.88
C LEU A 228 2.36 -0.78 8.93
N LYS A 229 2.60 -2.06 9.22
CA LYS A 229 3.30 -2.99 8.33
C LYS A 229 2.56 -3.19 7.02
N ARG A 230 1.22 -3.13 7.02
CA ARG A 230 0.39 -3.24 5.81
C ARG A 230 0.07 -1.90 5.17
N CYS A 231 0.58 -0.80 5.71
CA CYS A 231 0.37 0.51 5.13
C CYS A 231 1.04 0.57 3.75
N VAL A 232 0.28 1.02 2.74
CA VAL A 232 0.72 1.13 1.34
C VAL A 232 2.06 1.85 1.18
N LEU A 233 2.38 2.78 2.09
CA LEU A 233 3.62 3.55 2.06
C LEU A 233 4.83 2.79 2.59
N PHE A 234 4.64 1.89 3.56
CA PHE A 234 5.75 1.30 4.33
C PHE A 234 5.85 -0.22 4.22
N HIS A 235 4.88 -0.88 3.58
CA HIS A 235 4.82 -2.34 3.55
C HIS A 235 6.06 -3.00 2.95
N GLN A 236 6.65 -2.42 1.88
CA GLN A 236 7.90 -2.95 1.30
C GLN A 236 9.05 -2.85 2.32
N VAL A 237 9.21 -1.67 2.92
CA VAL A 237 10.28 -1.35 3.87
C VAL A 237 10.22 -2.26 5.10
N PHE A 238 9.02 -2.66 5.51
CA PHE A 238 8.78 -3.44 6.72
C PHE A 238 8.47 -4.92 6.46
N ALA A 239 8.51 -5.39 5.21
CA ALA A 239 8.15 -6.76 4.85
C ALA A 239 8.92 -7.81 5.67
N GLY A 240 10.22 -7.56 5.92
CA GLY A 240 11.10 -8.44 6.67
C GLY A 240 11.02 -8.38 8.21
N LEU A 241 10.12 -7.57 8.78
CA LEU A 241 9.97 -7.48 10.25
C LEU A 241 9.14 -8.64 10.82
N ASP A 242 9.60 -9.19 11.94
CA ASP A 242 8.90 -10.24 12.68
C ASP A 242 7.55 -9.76 13.23
N GLU A 243 6.49 -10.51 12.89
CA GLU A 243 5.11 -10.27 13.33
C GLU A 243 4.78 -10.96 14.65
N SER A 244 5.69 -11.82 15.14
CA SER A 244 5.49 -12.57 16.37
C SER A 244 5.62 -11.64 17.58
N ALA A 245 4.60 -11.66 18.44
CA ALA A 245 4.62 -10.97 19.72
C ALA A 245 5.48 -11.70 20.77
N ASP A 246 6.13 -12.80 20.38
CA ASP A 246 6.84 -13.71 21.27
C ASP A 246 8.35 -13.54 21.04
N PRO A 247 9.11 -13.01 22.01
CA PRO A 247 10.54 -12.71 21.85
C PRO A 247 11.44 -13.97 21.73
N GLY A 248 10.87 -15.18 21.75
CA GLY A 248 11.61 -16.45 21.76
C GLY A 248 11.61 -17.28 20.47
N ALA A 249 10.91 -16.89 19.40
CA ALA A 249 10.72 -17.78 18.24
C ALA A 249 11.91 -17.84 17.26
N ASN A 250 12.91 -16.96 17.36
CA ASN A 250 13.94 -16.80 16.33
C ASN A 250 15.39 -16.91 16.84
N ALA A 251 15.64 -17.76 17.85
CA ALA A 251 16.99 -18.21 18.19
C ALA A 251 17.43 -19.46 17.40
N SER A 252 16.72 -19.84 16.33
CA SER A 252 17.05 -21.02 15.53
C SER A 252 16.55 -20.89 14.09
N ARG A 253 17.27 -20.11 13.27
CA ARG A 253 17.44 -20.38 11.84
C ARG A 253 18.61 -19.60 11.26
#